data_AF-A0A6A5VN53-F1
#
_entry.id   AF-A0A6A5VN53-F1
#
_cell.length_a   1.000
_cell.length_b   1.000
_cell.length_c   1.000
_cell.angle_alpha   90.00
_cell.angle_beta   90.00
_cell.angle_gamma   90.00
#
_symmetry.space_group_name_H-M   'P 1'
#
loop_
_entity.id
_entity.type
_entity.pdbx_description
1 polymer ?
#
loop_
_entity_poly.entity_id
_entity_poly.type
_entity_poly.pdbx_seq_one_letter_code
_entity_poly.pdbx_strand_id
1 'polypeptide(L)'
;MPVAVTDAMQREIADFLALDCPPTQQRPRQAVALYKELMDVLHRKGVFEKHGVDLSWQSFADYTDPADWWQIQSCTDELKELAIYALSINPTTGAAERNWSEHGFFHNKVRNRLVNTWVEKLVFCYYNLHIRDLIIAKDA
;
A
#
# COMPACT_ATOMS: atom_id res chain seq x y z
N MET A 1 -13.20 -0.68 21.23
CA MET A 1 -14.01 0.44 20.69
C MET A 1 -13.38 0.87 19.38
N PRO A 2 -14.14 1.04 18.28
CA PRO A 2 -13.55 1.46 17.02
C PRO A 2 -13.10 2.91 17.15
N VAL A 3 -11.83 3.18 16.88
CA VAL A 3 -11.28 4.52 16.84
C VAL A 3 -11.91 5.22 15.63
N ALA A 4 -12.85 6.12 15.89
CA ALA A 4 -13.38 7.00 14.86
C ALA A 4 -12.20 7.77 14.26
N VAL A 5 -11.96 7.58 12.96
CA VAL A 5 -11.12 8.47 12.17
C VAL A 5 -11.70 9.86 12.36
N THR A 6 -11.01 10.71 13.11
CA THR A 6 -11.49 12.06 13.40
C THR A 6 -11.52 12.86 12.09
N ASP A 7 -12.52 13.73 11.92
CA ASP A 7 -12.63 14.62 10.74
C ASP A 7 -11.33 15.38 10.41
N ALA A 8 -10.49 15.59 11.41
CA ALA A 8 -9.15 16.17 11.26
C ALA A 8 -8.20 15.25 10.47
N MET A 9 -8.18 13.95 10.75
CA MET A 9 -7.37 12.98 10.02
C MET A 9 -7.89 12.77 8.60
N GLN A 10 -9.21 12.84 8.39
CA GLN A 10 -9.78 12.82 7.04
C GLN A 10 -9.39 14.07 6.24
N ARG A 11 -9.34 15.24 6.87
CA ARG A 11 -8.89 16.48 6.23
C ARG A 11 -7.40 16.46 5.91
N GLU A 12 -6.55 16.01 6.83
CA GLU A 12 -5.12 15.90 6.55
C GLU A 12 -4.83 14.92 5.41
N ILE A 13 -5.55 13.79 5.34
CA ILE A 13 -5.44 12.86 4.21
C ILE A 13 -5.96 13.51 2.93
N ALA A 14 -7.09 14.23 2.97
CA ALA A 14 -7.63 14.92 1.80
C ALA A 14 -6.73 16.06 1.30
N ASP A 15 -6.13 16.82 2.21
CA ASP A 15 -5.19 17.90 1.92
C ASP A 15 -3.87 17.35 1.39
N PHE A 16 -3.38 16.22 1.95
CA PHE A 16 -2.22 15.49 1.44
C PHE A 16 -2.46 14.98 0.02
N LEU A 17 -3.61 14.36 -0.23
CA LEU A 17 -4.02 13.94 -1.58
C LEU A 17 -4.18 15.14 -2.53
N ALA A 18 -4.60 16.30 -2.03
CA ALA A 18 -4.74 17.51 -2.84
C ALA A 18 -3.39 18.21 -3.16
N LEU A 19 -2.36 18.02 -2.33
CA LEU A 19 -1.04 18.62 -2.52
C LEU A 19 -0.16 17.77 -3.46
N ASP A 20 -0.21 16.44 -3.34
CA ASP A 20 0.62 15.52 -4.11
C ASP A 20 -0.06 15.00 -5.40
N CYS A 21 -1.39 15.15 -5.52
CA CYS A 21 -2.09 14.85 -6.77
C CYS A 21 -2.31 16.16 -7.55
N PRO A 22 -1.58 16.41 -8.65
CA PRO A 22 -1.86 17.58 -9.48
C PRO A 22 -3.30 17.53 -9.98
N PRO A 23 -3.97 18.68 -10.21
CA PRO A 23 -5.31 18.69 -10.78
C PRO A 23 -5.25 17.92 -12.08
N THR A 24 -5.98 16.80 -12.15
CA THR A 24 -6.15 15.90 -13.29
C THR A 24 -6.63 16.68 -14.51
N GLN A 25 -5.70 17.34 -15.21
CA GLN A 25 -5.98 18.15 -16.40
C GLN A 25 -5.64 17.40 -17.70
N GLN A 26 -5.28 16.11 -17.58
CA GLN A 26 -5.19 15.11 -18.63
C GLN A 26 -5.77 13.81 -18.04
N ARG A 27 -6.82 13.12 -18.51
CA ARG A 27 -7.82 13.29 -19.57
C ARG A 27 -9.09 12.61 -18.99
N PRO A 28 -10.28 13.22 -18.96
CA PRO A 28 -11.49 12.56 -18.47
C PRO A 28 -11.80 11.22 -19.18
N ARG A 29 -11.29 11.05 -20.41
CA ARG A 29 -11.36 9.78 -21.17
C ARG A 29 -10.48 8.66 -20.59
N GLN A 30 -9.32 8.99 -20.00
CA GLN A 30 -8.46 8.00 -19.34
C GLN A 30 -9.10 7.46 -18.06
N ALA A 31 -9.72 8.32 -17.24
CA ALA A 31 -10.40 7.89 -16.02
C ALA A 31 -11.55 6.92 -16.31
N VAL A 32 -12.32 7.16 -17.37
CA VAL A 32 -13.41 6.26 -17.81
C VAL A 32 -12.86 4.93 -18.32
N ALA A 33 -11.75 4.94 -19.08
CA ALA A 33 -11.10 3.72 -19.55
C ALA A 33 -10.53 2.90 -18.38
N LEU A 34 -9.85 3.55 -17.43
CA LEU A 34 -9.31 2.92 -16.23
C LEU A 34 -10.42 2.34 -15.34
N TYR A 35 -11.52 3.07 -15.16
CA TYR A 35 -12.68 2.55 -14.44
C TYR A 35 -13.27 1.31 -15.13
N LYS A 36 -13.35 1.31 -16.47
CA LYS A 36 -13.80 0.13 -17.21
C LYS A 36 -12.87 -1.06 -16.97
N GLU A 37 -11.56 -0.87 -17.05
CA GLU A 37 -10.59 -1.95 -16.81
C GLU A 37 -10.64 -2.46 -15.36
N LEU A 38 -10.80 -1.56 -14.37
CA LEU A 38 -11.05 -1.95 -12.98
C LEU A 38 -12.33 -2.79 -12.85
N MET A 39 -13.39 -2.43 -13.57
CA MET A 39 -14.62 -3.22 -13.57
C MET A 39 -14.43 -4.57 -14.28
N ASP A 40 -13.62 -4.64 -15.32
CA ASP A 40 -13.28 -5.89 -16.00
C ASP A 40 -12.45 -6.81 -15.08
N VAL A 41 -11.52 -6.25 -14.30
CA VAL A 41 -10.80 -6.95 -13.21
C VAL A 41 -11.78 -7.51 -12.18
N LEU A 42 -12.64 -6.66 -11.61
CA LEU A 42 -13.59 -7.05 -10.55
C LEU A 42 -14.56 -8.15 -11.00
N HIS A 43 -15.03 -8.08 -12.25
CA HIS A 43 -15.97 -9.05 -12.80
C HIS A 43 -15.29 -10.23 -13.50
N ARG A 44 -13.94 -10.27 -13.54
CA ARG A 44 -13.14 -11.29 -14.24
C ARG A 44 -13.52 -11.44 -15.72
N LYS A 45 -13.67 -10.31 -16.41
CA LYS A 45 -14.09 -10.20 -17.81
C LYS A 45 -12.96 -9.67 -18.70
N GLY A 46 -13.12 -9.79 -20.01
CA GLY A 46 -12.20 -9.23 -20.99
C GLY A 46 -10.86 -9.96 -21.00
N VAL A 47 -9.76 -9.21 -20.94
CA VAL A 47 -8.39 -9.77 -20.91
C VAL A 47 -8.10 -10.65 -19.68
N PHE A 48 -8.98 -10.60 -18.67
CA PHE A 48 -8.89 -11.39 -17.45
C PHE A 48 -9.81 -12.62 -17.44
N GLU A 49 -10.59 -12.84 -18.51
CA GLU A 49 -11.47 -14.00 -18.63
C GLU A 49 -10.66 -15.30 -18.83
N LYS A 50 -11.27 -16.48 -18.64
CA LYS A 50 -10.62 -17.80 -18.56
C LYS A 50 -9.96 -18.31 -19.86
N HIS A 51 -9.65 -17.48 -20.85
CA HIS A 51 -9.14 -17.93 -22.15
C HIS A 51 -7.71 -17.44 -22.42
N GLY A 52 -6.75 -18.33 -22.14
CA GLY A 52 -5.31 -18.13 -22.43
C GLY A 52 -4.45 -18.40 -21.21
N VAL A 53 -3.39 -19.20 -21.39
CA VAL A 53 -2.78 -20.03 -20.33
C VAL A 53 -1.90 -19.25 -19.34
N ASP A 54 -1.48 -18.01 -19.65
CA ASP A 54 -0.53 -17.27 -18.79
C ASP A 54 -1.12 -16.02 -18.08
N LEU A 55 -2.16 -15.37 -18.63
CA LEU A 55 -2.67 -14.07 -18.15
C LEU A 55 -4.05 -14.14 -17.45
N SER A 56 -4.53 -15.35 -17.17
CA SER A 56 -5.84 -15.54 -16.55
C SER A 56 -5.75 -15.45 -15.02
N TRP A 57 -6.86 -15.16 -14.34
CA TRP A 57 -6.91 -15.21 -12.87
C TRP A 57 -6.51 -16.57 -12.27
N GLN A 58 -6.55 -17.65 -13.05
CA GLN A 58 -6.17 -18.98 -12.57
C GLN A 58 -4.64 -19.10 -12.45
N SER A 59 -3.86 -18.39 -13.26
CA SER A 59 -2.40 -18.39 -13.16
C SER A 59 -1.90 -17.57 -11.96
N PHE A 60 -2.73 -16.71 -11.35
CA PHE A 60 -2.33 -15.91 -10.19
C PHE A 60 -1.77 -16.75 -9.04
N ALA A 61 -2.30 -17.96 -8.84
CA ALA A 61 -1.82 -18.87 -7.80
C ALA A 61 -0.42 -19.45 -8.07
N ASP A 62 0.04 -19.40 -9.32
CA ASP A 62 1.35 -19.92 -9.71
C ASP A 62 2.48 -18.90 -9.42
N TYR A 63 2.14 -17.64 -9.12
CA TYR A 63 3.11 -16.58 -8.82
C TYR A 63 3.41 -16.52 -7.33
N THR A 64 4.70 -16.46 -6.98
CA THR A 64 5.14 -16.29 -5.59
C THR A 64 4.95 -14.85 -5.12
N ASP A 65 5.13 -13.87 -6.01
CA ASP A 65 4.82 -12.46 -5.77
C ASP A 65 3.61 -12.03 -6.61
N PRO A 66 2.50 -11.62 -5.97
CA PRO A 66 1.35 -11.02 -6.66
C PRO A 66 1.70 -9.84 -7.58
N ALA A 67 2.76 -9.08 -7.27
CA ALA A 67 3.18 -7.94 -8.10
C ALA A 67 3.72 -8.41 -9.47
N ASP A 68 4.41 -9.55 -9.52
CA ASP A 68 4.94 -10.11 -10.78
C ASP A 68 3.81 -10.50 -11.75
N TRP A 69 2.70 -11.03 -11.22
CA TRP A 69 1.52 -11.33 -12.03
C TRP A 69 0.91 -10.07 -12.65
N TRP A 70 0.86 -8.96 -11.91
CA TRP A 70 0.36 -7.68 -12.45
C TRP A 70 1.28 -7.07 -13.52
N GLN A 71 2.60 -7.26 -13.43
CA GLN A 71 3.55 -6.72 -14.40
C GLN A 71 3.35 -7.31 -15.81
N ILE A 72 3.10 -8.62 -15.89
CA ILE A 72 2.95 -9.33 -17.16
C ILE A 72 1.59 -9.15 -17.83
N GLN A 73 0.62 -8.55 -17.13
CA GLN A 73 -0.74 -8.42 -17.62
C GLN A 73 -0.83 -7.53 -18.86
N SER A 74 -1.77 -7.82 -19.76
CA SER A 74 -1.96 -7.02 -20.98
C SER A 74 -2.87 -5.79 -20.79
N CYS A 75 -3.01 -5.28 -19.56
CA CYS A 75 -3.82 -4.09 -19.25
C CYS A 75 -3.00 -2.79 -19.31
N THR A 76 -3.65 -1.65 -19.08
CA THR A 76 -2.97 -0.35 -19.05
C THR A 76 -1.90 -0.28 -17.97
N ASP A 77 -0.83 0.46 -18.25
CA ASP A 77 0.26 0.69 -17.30
C ASP A 77 -0.27 1.42 -16.04
N GLU A 78 -1.23 2.33 -16.20
CA GLU A 78 -1.87 3.00 -15.06
C GLU A 78 -2.60 2.02 -14.12
N LEU A 79 -3.24 0.98 -14.66
CA LEU A 79 -3.87 -0.05 -13.85
C LEU A 79 -2.84 -0.95 -13.16
N LYS A 80 -1.74 -1.28 -13.84
CA LYS A 80 -0.65 -2.07 -13.24
C LYS A 80 0.00 -1.34 -12.07
N GLU A 81 0.34 -0.07 -12.27
CA GLU A 81 0.92 0.78 -11.21
C GLU A 81 -0.01 0.86 -10.01
N LEU A 82 -1.31 1.09 -10.24
CA LEU A 82 -2.30 1.14 -9.17
C LEU A 82 -2.42 -0.19 -8.42
N ALA A 83 -2.42 -1.32 -9.14
CA ALA A 83 -2.55 -2.63 -8.53
C ALA A 83 -1.30 -3.01 -7.71
N ILE A 84 -0.10 -2.77 -8.25
CA ILE A 84 1.18 -2.98 -7.53
C ILE A 84 1.23 -2.08 -6.30
N TYR A 85 0.84 -0.81 -6.43
CA TYR A 85 0.76 0.10 -5.30
C TYR A 85 -0.22 -0.40 -4.24
N ALA A 86 -1.42 -0.85 -4.62
CA ALA A 86 -2.39 -1.42 -3.69
C ALA A 86 -1.86 -2.67 -2.97
N LEU A 87 -1.09 -3.53 -3.65
CA LEU A 87 -0.43 -4.70 -3.07
C LEU A 87 0.72 -4.35 -2.12
N SER A 88 1.38 -3.20 -2.35
CA SER A 88 2.43 -2.68 -1.47
C SER A 88 1.87 -2.11 -0.16
N ILE A 89 0.59 -1.70 -0.16
CA ILE A 89 -0.08 -1.23 1.05
C ILE A 89 -0.37 -2.44 1.94
N ASN A 90 0.18 -2.41 3.16
CA ASN A 90 -0.15 -3.41 4.17
C ASN A 90 -1.63 -3.29 4.55
N PRO A 91 -2.48 -4.31 4.31
CA PRO A 91 -3.92 -4.23 4.56
C PRO A 91 -4.28 -4.35 6.06
N THR A 92 -3.30 -4.69 6.91
CA THR A 92 -3.53 -4.95 8.33
C THR A 92 -3.01 -3.82 9.21
N THR A 93 -3.81 -3.41 10.20
CA THR A 93 -3.32 -2.60 11.33
C THR A 93 -2.25 -3.33 12.15
N GLY A 94 -2.09 -4.64 11.99
CA GLY A 94 -1.12 -5.46 12.72
C GLY A 94 0.34 -5.01 12.60
N ALA A 95 0.76 -4.44 11.47
CA ALA A 95 2.09 -3.82 11.35
C ALA A 95 2.19 -2.56 12.23
N ALA A 96 1.15 -1.73 12.23
CA ALA A 96 1.07 -0.58 13.12
C ALA A 96 0.98 -1.02 14.60
N GLU A 97 0.19 -2.04 14.93
CA GLU A 97 0.04 -2.56 16.29
C GLU A 97 1.36 -3.15 16.83
N ARG A 98 2.16 -3.82 15.99
CA ARG A 98 3.53 -4.23 16.37
C ARG A 98 4.39 -3.00 16.70
N ASN A 99 4.36 -1.97 15.86
CA ASN A 99 5.09 -0.72 16.13
C ASN A 99 4.61 -0.02 17.41
N TRP A 100 3.30 -0.02 17.67
CA TRP A 100 2.71 0.54 18.88
C TRP A 100 2.99 -0.30 20.14
N SER A 101 3.15 -1.61 20.02
CA SER A 101 3.51 -2.48 21.15
C SER A 101 4.93 -2.22 21.63
N GLU A 102 5.85 -1.91 20.70
CA GLU A 102 7.23 -1.51 21.00
C GLU A 102 7.33 -0.06 21.47
N HIS A 103 6.27 0.74 21.32
CA HIS A 103 6.25 2.13 21.78
C HIS A 103 6.51 2.28 23.29
N GLY A 104 6.15 1.26 24.09
CA GLY A 104 6.46 1.20 25.52
C GLY A 104 7.96 1.11 25.83
N PHE A 105 8.78 0.62 24.89
CA PHE A 105 10.24 0.59 25.01
C PHE A 105 10.83 2.01 24.93
N PHE A 106 10.34 2.83 23.99
CA PHE A 106 10.80 4.21 23.79
C PHE A 106 10.24 5.16 24.87
N HIS A 107 8.98 4.96 25.27
CA HIS A 107 8.32 5.69 26.35
C HIS A 107 8.32 4.90 27.65
N ASN A 108 9.48 4.70 28.26
CA ASN A 108 9.50 4.23 29.63
C ASN A 108 9.11 5.39 30.56
N LYS A 109 7.88 5.36 31.12
CA LYS A 109 7.24 6.42 31.94
C LYS A 109 8.12 6.98 33.07
N VAL A 110 9.16 6.25 33.47
CA VAL A 110 10.04 6.57 34.61
C VAL A 110 11.38 7.19 34.17
N ARG A 111 11.84 7.06 32.90
CA ARG A 111 13.20 7.49 32.50
C ARG A 111 13.33 8.35 31.24
N ASN A 112 12.28 8.61 30.45
CA ASN A 112 12.40 9.46 29.26
C ASN A 112 11.23 10.43 29.07
N ARG A 113 11.47 11.73 29.33
CA ARG A 113 10.62 12.83 28.84
C ARG A 113 11.07 13.24 27.43
N LEU A 114 11.04 12.28 26.50
CA LEU A 114 11.26 12.60 25.09
C LEU A 114 10.03 13.34 24.56
N VAL A 115 10.27 14.43 23.82
CA VAL A 115 9.19 15.13 23.11
C VAL A 115 8.73 14.23 21.96
N ASN A 116 7.43 14.23 21.64
CA ASN A 116 6.82 13.34 20.63
C ASN A 116 7.61 13.29 19.31
N THR A 117 8.09 14.45 18.83
CA THR A 117 8.87 14.56 17.59
C THR A 117 10.17 13.75 17.59
N TRP A 118 10.81 13.57 18.75
CA TRP A 118 12.00 12.74 18.87
C TRP A 118 11.67 11.25 18.92
N VAL A 119 10.53 10.91 19.51
CA VAL A 119 10.08 9.52 19.56
C VAL A 119 9.67 9.05 18.18
N GLU A 120 8.97 9.87 17.41
CA GLU A 120 8.64 9.58 16.01
C GLU A 120 9.89 9.28 15.19
N LYS A 121 10.94 10.10 15.32
CA LYS A 121 12.24 9.86 14.66
C LYS A 121 12.91 8.57 15.12
N LEU A 122 12.86 8.26 16.42
CA LEU A 122 13.46 7.03 16.95
C LEU A 122 12.73 5.78 16.47
N VAL A 123 11.39 5.79 16.49
CA VAL A 123 10.56 4.71 15.96
C VAL A 123 10.83 4.53 14.47
N PHE A 124 10.89 5.62 13.70
CA PHE A 124 11.22 5.59 12.28
C PHE A 124 12.60 4.96 12.03
N CYS A 125 13.65 5.42 12.73
CA CYS A 125 15.00 4.85 12.58
C CYS A 125 15.04 3.37 12.98
N TYR A 126 14.45 3.01 14.12
CA TYR A 126 14.45 1.63 14.61
C TYR A 126 13.75 0.68 13.64
N TYR A 127 12.55 1.03 13.19
CA TYR A 127 11.77 0.16 12.33
C TYR A 127 12.39 0.02 10.93
N ASN A 128 12.93 1.11 10.36
CA ASN A 128 13.64 1.03 9.08
C ASN A 128 14.92 0.21 9.17
N LEU A 129 15.68 0.33 10.27
CA LEU A 129 16.85 -0.53 10.51
C LEU A 129 16.42 -2.00 10.60
N HIS A 130 15.36 -2.29 11.34
CA HIS A 130 14.84 -3.65 11.47
C HIS A 130 14.39 -4.24 10.12
N ILE A 131 13.63 -3.49 9.31
CA ILE A 131 13.24 -3.90 7.97
C ILE A 131 14.47 -4.15 7.09
N ARG A 132 15.43 -3.22 7.10
CA ARG A 132 16.66 -3.36 6.30
C ARG A 132 17.41 -4.64 6.67
N ASP A 133 17.56 -4.92 7.96
CA ASP A 133 18.27 -6.11 8.44
C ASP A 133 17.51 -7.40 8.09
N LEU A 134 16.17 -7.38 8.13
CA LEU A 134 15.34 -8.49 7.65
C LEU A 134 15.48 -8.74 6.15
N ILE A 135 15.53 -7.69 5.34
CA ILE A 135 15.74 -7.79 3.89
C ILE A 135 17.12 -8.39 3.61
N ILE A 136 18.18 -7.85 4.23
CA ILE A 136 19.54 -8.37 4.09
C ILE A 136 19.64 -9.85 4.48
N ALA A 137 18.96 -10.26 5.56
CA ALA A 137 18.96 -11.65 6.00
C ALA A 137 18.18 -12.60 5.08
N LYS A 138 17.22 -12.09 4.29
CA LYS A 138 16.47 -12.86 3.29
C LYS A 138 17.26 -13.04 1.99
N ASP A 139 18.16 -12.10 1.69
CA ASP A 139 18.99 -12.08 0.49
C ASP A 139 20.34 -12.82 0.66
N ALA A 140 20.65 -13.33 1.86
CA ALA A 140 21.87 -14.05 2.22
C ALA A 140 21.67 -15.57 2.29
#